data_AF-A0A9X7U9X1-F1
#
_entry.id   AF-A0A9X7U9X1-F1
#
_cell.length_a   1.000
_cell.length_b   1.000
_cell.length_c   1.000
_cell.angle_alpha   90.00
_cell.angle_beta   90.00
_cell.angle_gamma   90.00
#
_symmetry.space_group_name_H-M   'P 1'
#
loop_
_entity.id
_entity.type
_entity.pdbx_description
1 polymer ?
#
loop_
_entity_poly.entity_id
_entity_poly.type
_entity_poly.pdbx_seq_one_letter_code
_entity_poly.pdbx_strand_id
1 'polypeptide(L)' 'MLGSEGGGLVSREDIMRRLALLRVEHRDLDAAIAALVDGGVGDQMQVARLKKRKLRLRDEIVALEDALVPDIIA' A
#
# COMPACT_ATOMS: atom_id res chain seq x y z
N MET A 1 -33.61 8.53 16.80
CA MET A 1 -33.00 7.43 17.60
C MET A 1 -32.71 6.32 16.62
N LEU A 2 -31.48 6.05 16.21
CA LEU A 2 -30.37 5.62 17.04
C LEU A 2 -29.07 6.31 16.60
N GLY A 3 -28.53 7.16 17.48
CA GLY A 3 -27.10 7.38 17.51
C GLY A 3 -26.48 6.15 18.17
N SER A 4 -25.60 5.47 17.44
CA SER A 4 -24.62 4.58 18.03
C SER A 4 -23.27 5.03 17.53
N GLU A 5 -22.65 5.83 18.40
CA GLU A 5 -21.23 6.11 18.42
C GLU A 5 -20.48 4.78 18.50
N GLY A 6 -19.81 4.41 17.41
CA GLY A 6 -18.78 3.38 17.40
C GLY A 6 -17.45 4.06 17.09
N GLY A 7 -16.80 4.60 18.11
CA GLY A 7 -15.48 5.19 17.99
C GLY A 7 -14.43 4.18 17.50
N GLY A 8 -13.63 4.61 16.52
CA GLY A 8 -12.18 4.47 16.57
C GLY A 8 -11.56 3.07 16.59
N LEU A 9 -12.17 2.07 15.95
CA LEU A 9 -11.48 0.84 15.59
C LEU A 9 -11.48 0.76 14.07
N VAL A 10 -10.30 0.78 13.45
CA VAL A 10 -10.15 0.59 11.99
C VAL A 10 -10.88 -0.71 11.64
N SER A 11 -12.00 -0.61 10.93
CA SER A 11 -12.83 -1.78 10.63
C SER A 11 -12.11 -2.66 9.61
N ARG A 12 -12.38 -3.97 9.62
CA ARG A 12 -11.84 -4.91 8.62
C ARG A 12 -12.06 -4.41 7.19
N GLU A 13 -13.24 -3.83 6.93
CA GLU A 13 -13.59 -3.22 5.65
C GLU A 13 -12.73 -2.00 5.31
N ASP A 14 -12.36 -1.19 6.30
CA ASP A 14 -11.44 -0.06 6.13
C ASP A 14 -10.01 -0.54 5.83
N ILE A 15 -9.55 -1.60 6.51
CA ILE A 15 -8.25 -2.23 6.22
C ILE A 15 -8.25 -2.75 4.79
N MET A 16 -9.30 -3.48 4.36
CA MET A 16 -9.41 -4.00 3.00
C MET A 16 -9.45 -2.88 1.95
N ARG A 17 -10.20 -1.80 2.20
CA ARG A 17 -10.22 -0.62 1.32
C ARG A 17 -8.84 0.02 1.22
N ARG A 18 -8.16 0.21 2.36
CA ARG A 18 -6.80 0.76 2.40
C ARG A 18 -5.82 -0.12 1.64
N LEU A 19 -5.90 -1.42 1.82
CA LEU A 19 -5.05 -2.42 1.17
C LEU A 19 -5.25 -2.44 -0.35
N ALA A 20 -6.49 -2.30 -0.83
CA ALA A 20 -6.78 -2.15 -2.25
C ALA A 20 -6.12 -0.88 -2.83
N LEU A 21 -6.24 0.26 -2.15
CA LEU A 21 -5.60 1.52 -2.57
C LEU A 21 -4.07 1.41 -2.61
N LEU A 22 -3.46 0.85 -1.56
CA LEU A 22 -2.01 0.66 -1.49
C LEU A 22 -1.49 -0.28 -2.59
N ARG A 23 -2.25 -1.33 -2.91
CA ARG A 23 -1.92 -2.25 -4.01
C ARG A 23 -1.95 -1.56 -5.37
N VAL A 24 -2.92 -0.66 -5.61
CA VAL A 24 -2.97 0.17 -6.82
C VAL A 24 -1.76 1.09 -6.87
N GLU A 25 -1.51 1.88 -5.81
CA GLU A 25 -0.37 2.80 -5.76
C GLU A 25 0.97 2.07 -5.94
N HIS A 26 1.12 0.88 -5.36
CA HIS A 26 2.31 0.06 -5.53
C HIS A 26 2.52 -0.38 -6.99
N ARG A 27 1.45 -0.75 -7.71
CA ARG A 27 1.53 -1.09 -9.14
C ARG A 27 1.86 0.13 -9.99
N ASP A 28 1.26 1.28 -9.70
CA ASP A 28 1.53 2.53 -10.41
C ASP A 28 2.99 2.96 -10.24
N LEU A 29 3.53 2.84 -9.02
CA LEU A 29 4.95 3.08 -8.77
C LEU A 29 5.85 2.12 -9.52
N ASP A 30 5.45 0.86 -9.68
CA ASP A 30 6.22 -0.12 -10.44
C ASP A 30 6.28 0.25 -11.94
N ALA A 31 5.13 0.62 -12.52
CA ALA A 31 5.06 1.09 -13.89
C ALA A 31 5.88 2.36 -14.11
N ALA A 32 5.82 3.32 -13.17
CA ALA A 32 6.63 4.54 -13.22
C ALA A 32 8.13 4.25 -13.14
N ILE A 33 8.55 3.32 -12.27
CA ILE A 33 9.96 2.89 -12.17
C ILE A 33 10.39 2.23 -13.49
N ALA A 34 9.58 1.35 -14.06
CA ALA A 34 9.89 0.68 -15.33
C ALA A 34 10.08 1.69 -16.46
N ALA A 35 9.17 2.66 -16.60
CA ALA A 35 9.26 3.72 -17.61
C ALA A 35 10.53 4.58 -17.45
N LEU A 36 10.90 4.92 -16.21
CA LEU A 36 12.11 5.70 -15.92
C LEU A 36 13.41 4.93 -16.17
N VAL A 37 13.40 3.61 -15.93
CA VAL A 37 14.54 2.74 -16.22
C VAL A 37 14.72 2.54 -17.73
N ASP A 38 13.62 2.33 -18.46
CA ASP A 38 13.63 2.15 -19.92
C ASP A 38 14.00 3.44 -20.65
N GLY A 39 13.63 4.61 -20.11
CA GLY A 39 13.97 5.93 -20.66
C GLY A 39 15.46 6.29 -20.66
N GLY A 40 16.33 5.48 -20.04
CA GLY A 40 17.77 5.45 -20.32
C GLY A 40 18.64 6.64 -19.89
N VAL A 41 18.07 7.77 -19.45
CA VAL A 41 18.87 8.98 -19.13
C VAL A 41 18.65 9.44 -17.69
N GLY A 42 19.62 9.10 -16.84
CA GLY A 42 20.06 9.98 -15.74
C GLY A 42 19.31 9.94 -14.40
N ASP A 43 18.07 9.46 -14.31
CA ASP A 43 17.31 9.67 -13.07
C ASP A 43 17.45 8.56 -12.01
N GLN A 44 18.68 8.05 -11.83
CA GLN A 44 18.97 7.00 -10.83
C GLN A 44 18.56 7.43 -9.41
N MET A 45 18.70 8.71 -9.08
CA MET A 45 18.22 9.24 -7.80
C MET A 45 16.69 9.21 -7.70
N GLN A 46 15.96 9.54 -8.77
CA GLN A 46 14.50 9.45 -8.78
C GLN A 46 14.04 7.99 -8.71
N VAL A 47 14.65 7.09 -9.47
CA VAL A 47 14.41 5.64 -9.38
C VAL A 47 14.66 5.13 -7.95
N ALA A 48 15.75 5.56 -7.30
CA ALA A 48 16.04 5.18 -5.92
C ALA A 48 14.97 5.69 -4.93
N ARG A 49 14.50 6.94 -5.11
CA ARG A 49 13.39 7.50 -4.30
C ARG A 49 12.09 6.72 -4.48
N LEU A 50 11.74 6.38 -5.72
CA LEU A 50 10.53 5.62 -6.03
C LEU A 50 10.61 4.19 -5.51
N LYS A 51 11.75 3.51 -5.66
CA LYS A 51 11.99 2.18 -5.07
C LYS A 51 11.85 2.20 -3.55
N LYS A 52 12.38 3.22 -2.87
CA LYS A 52 12.22 3.39 -1.41
C LYS A 52 10.75 3.57 -1.02
N ARG A 53 9.99 4.35 -1.80
CA ARG A 53 8.56 4.54 -1.57
C ARG A 53 7.77 3.25 -1.82
N LYS A 54 8.10 2.52 -2.89
CA LYS A 54 7.53 1.19 -3.21
C LYS A 54 7.77 0.19 -2.08
N LEU A 55 8.98 0.18 -1.50
CA LEU A 55 9.30 -0.67 -0.36
C LEU A 55 8.42 -0.35 0.85
N ARG A 56 8.26 0.94 1.19
CA ARG A 56 7.37 1.35 2.29
C ARG A 56 5.91 0.94 2.07
N LEU A 57 5.40 1.07 0.85
CA LEU A 57 4.04 0.61 0.54
C LEU A 57 3.92 -0.90 0.68
N ARG A 58 4.91 -1.66 0.24
CA ARG A 58 4.94 -3.12 0.45
C ARG A 58 4.92 -3.45 1.94
N ASP A 59 5.74 -2.78 2.75
CA ASP A 59 5.79 -3.00 4.19
C ASP A 59 4.45 -2.67 4.86
N GLU A 60 3.79 -1.58 4.44
CA GLU A 60 2.45 -1.20 4.92
C GLU A 60 1.39 -2.23 4.49
N ILE A 61 1.44 -2.73 3.25
CA ILE A 61 0.55 -3.79 2.76
C ILE A 61 0.73 -5.04 3.61
N VAL A 62 1.97 -5.49 3.86
CA VAL A 62 2.24 -6.68 4.67
C VAL A 62 1.74 -6.50 6.10
N ALA A 63 1.96 -5.33 6.72
CA ALA A 63 1.45 -5.06 8.06
C ALA A 63 -0.08 -5.09 8.14
N LEU A 64 -0.77 -4.57 7.12
CA LEU A 64 -2.24 -4.62 7.04
C LEU A 64 -2.75 -6.02 6.71
N GLU A 65 -2.03 -6.79 5.88
CA GLU A 65 -2.32 -8.20 5.63
C GLU A 65 -2.16 -9.02 6.91
N ASP A 66 -1.06 -8.85 7.64
CA ASP A 66 -0.81 -9.51 8.92
C ASP A 66 -1.86 -9.15 9.98
N ALA A 67 -2.42 -7.94 9.95
CA ALA A 67 -3.54 -7.56 10.82
C ALA A 67 -4.86 -8.26 10.44
N LEU A 68 -5.00 -8.72 9.19
CA LEU A 68 -6.15 -9.48 8.69
C LEU A 68 -5.97 -11.00 8.79
N VAL A 69 -4.73 -11.49 8.69
CA VAL A 69 -4.36 -12.92 8.74
C VAL A 69 -4.77 -13.65 10.04
N PRO A 70 -4.79 -13.07 11.26
CA PRO A 70 -5.27 -13.79 12.45
C PRO A 70 -6.73 -14.29 12.30
N ASP A 71 -7.50 -13.73 11.37
CA ASP A 71 -8.90 -14.08 11.10
C ASP A 71 -9.07 -15.09 9.93
N ILE A 72 -8.01 -15.41 9.18
CA ILE A 72 -8.07 -16.25 7.95
C ILE A 72 -7.63 -17.69 8.23
N ILE A 73 -6.88 -17.93 9.32
CA ILE A 73 -6.34 -19.24 9.73
C ILE A 73 -6.79 -19.61 11.16
N ALA A 74 -7.99 -19.20 11.57
CA ALA A 74 -8.62 -19.56 12.85
C ALA A 74 -9.84 -20.45 12.62
#